data_AF-A0A7Y8I2E4-F1
#
_entry.id   AF-A0A7Y8I2E4-F1
#
_cell.length_a   1.000
_cell.length_b   1.000
_cell.length_c   1.000
_cell.angle_alpha   90.00
_cell.angle_beta   90.00
_cell.angle_gamma   90.00
#
_symmetry.space_group_name_H-M   'P 1'
#
loop_
_entity.id
_entity.type
_entity.pdbx_description
1 polymer ?
#
loop_
_entity_poly.entity_id
_entity_poly.type
_entity_poly.pdbx_seq_one_letter_code
_entity_poly.pdbx_strand_id
1 'polypeptide(L)'
;MKPARVVSILLLLEITAYYLFPKAEIPRAAIPLEQLPSEAGDWVVYTSRPVEPEVNEVLKADSTLSRIYLNRQGTRSLSLFIAYFKTQSAGVAPHSPKNCLPGSGWVPTESRTASIAVNGRAGPIEVNQYVVQQGANKSLVLYWYQTGDRVIASEYSAKLYTAADRF
;
A
#
# COMPACT_ATOMS: atom_id res chain seq x y z
N MET A 1 11.54 48.55 14.93
CA MET A 1 10.23 47.86 15.03
C MET A 1 10.26 46.95 16.25
N LYS A 2 9.16 46.80 17.00
CA LYS A 2 9.12 45.86 18.13
C LYS A 2 9.32 44.42 17.61
N PRO A 3 10.11 43.56 18.27
CA PRO A 3 10.42 42.21 17.80
C PRO A 3 9.15 41.39 17.51
N ALA A 4 8.09 41.58 18.31
CA ALA A 4 6.79 40.97 18.11
C ALA A 4 6.18 41.28 16.72
N ARG A 5 6.34 42.50 16.20
CA ARG A 5 5.81 42.87 14.86
C ARG A 5 6.56 42.17 13.74
N VAL A 6 7.87 41.98 13.90
CA VAL A 6 8.69 41.26 12.91
C VAL A 6 8.29 39.79 12.87
N VAL A 7 8.11 39.17 14.03
CA VAL A 7 7.63 37.77 14.13
C VAL A 7 6.23 37.62 13.53
N SER A 8 5.29 38.52 13.83
CA SER A 8 3.94 38.46 13.25
C SER A 8 3.95 38.58 11.72
N ILE A 9 4.79 39.46 11.16
CA ILE A 9 4.92 39.60 9.71
C ILE A 9 5.51 38.33 9.09
N LEU A 10 6.55 37.75 9.70
CA LEU A 10 7.16 36.51 9.21
C LEU A 10 6.16 35.34 9.21
N LEU A 11 5.40 35.16 10.30
CA LEU A 11 4.37 34.10 10.38
C LEU A 11 3.25 34.32 9.36
N LEU A 12 2.81 35.56 9.15
CA LEU A 12 1.80 35.87 8.14
C LEU A 12 2.32 35.60 6.73
N LEU A 13 3.59 35.92 6.44
CA LEU A 13 4.22 35.61 5.16
C LEU A 13 4.34 34.10 4.95
N GLU A 14 4.71 33.34 5.98
CA GLU A 14 4.82 31.88 5.92
C GLU A 14 3.46 31.20 5.68
N ILE A 15 2.42 31.61 6.41
CA ILE A 15 1.04 31.15 6.20
C ILE A 15 0.57 31.50 4.78
N THR A 16 0.78 32.74 4.36
CA THR A 16 0.36 33.22 3.04
C THR A 16 1.06 32.44 1.93
N ALA A 17 2.38 32.24 2.05
CA ALA A 17 3.15 31.40 1.15
C ALA A 17 2.59 29.97 1.13
N TYR A 18 2.37 29.35 2.29
CA TYR A 18 1.84 27.98 2.41
C TYR A 18 0.49 27.78 1.68
N TYR A 19 -0.39 28.79 1.70
CA TYR A 19 -1.68 28.74 1.01
C TYR A 19 -1.62 29.16 -0.48
N LEU A 20 -0.63 29.97 -0.87
CA LEU A 20 -0.45 30.41 -2.26
C LEU A 20 0.36 29.44 -3.11
N PHE A 21 1.25 28.64 -2.51
CA PHE A 21 2.04 27.65 -3.26
C PHE A 21 1.15 26.44 -3.65
N PRO A 22 0.95 26.18 -4.96
CA PRO A 22 0.12 25.07 -5.41
C PRO A 22 0.79 23.74 -5.05
N LYS A 23 0.08 22.92 -4.25
CA LYS A 23 0.49 21.55 -3.89
C LYS A 23 -0.01 20.56 -4.93
N ALA A 24 0.27 20.84 -6.19
CA ALA A 24 -0.17 19.99 -7.28
C ALA A 24 0.65 18.70 -7.29
N GLU A 25 0.11 17.64 -6.70
CA GLU A 25 0.61 16.29 -6.98
C GLU A 25 0.31 15.99 -8.45
N ILE A 26 1.35 15.81 -9.27
CA ILE A 26 1.20 15.29 -10.63
C ILE A 26 1.16 13.77 -10.51
N PRO A 27 -0.01 13.13 -10.67
CA PRO A 27 -0.08 11.71 -10.52
C PRO A 27 0.61 11.04 -11.71
N ARG A 28 1.51 10.10 -11.42
CA ARG A 28 2.12 9.29 -12.47
C ARG A 28 1.05 8.43 -13.14
N ALA A 29 1.14 8.34 -14.46
CA ALA A 29 0.35 7.37 -15.21
C ALA A 29 0.75 5.96 -14.74
N ALA A 30 -0.21 5.23 -14.18
CA ALA A 30 -0.03 3.83 -13.83
C ALA A 30 -0.67 2.96 -14.91
N ILE A 31 -0.06 1.80 -15.15
CA ILE A 31 -0.66 0.74 -15.95
C ILE A 31 -1.93 0.26 -15.19
N PRO A 32 -3.09 0.10 -15.86
CA PRO A 32 -4.27 -0.47 -15.22
C PRO A 32 -3.95 -1.81 -14.56
N LEU A 33 -4.44 -2.03 -13.33
CA LEU A 33 -4.09 -3.23 -12.56
C LEU A 33 -4.51 -4.52 -13.26
N GLU A 34 -5.53 -4.45 -14.11
CA GLU A 34 -6.03 -5.56 -14.90
C GLU A 34 -4.99 -6.08 -15.90
N GLN A 35 -4.05 -5.23 -16.33
CA GLN A 35 -2.96 -5.60 -17.24
C GLN A 35 -1.79 -6.28 -16.52
N LEU A 36 -1.82 -6.42 -15.18
CA LEU A 36 -0.84 -7.24 -14.48
C LEU A 36 -0.89 -8.68 -14.99
N PRO A 37 0.26 -9.39 -15.06
CA PRO A 37 0.33 -10.72 -15.64
C PRO A 37 -0.69 -11.71 -15.05
N SER A 38 -1.34 -12.45 -15.93
CA SER A 38 -2.19 -13.59 -15.57
C SER A 38 -1.37 -14.83 -15.19
N GLU A 39 -0.07 -14.82 -15.49
CA GLU A 39 0.87 -15.90 -15.18
C GLU A 39 2.17 -15.34 -14.62
N ALA A 40 2.73 -16.01 -13.62
CA ALA A 40 4.01 -15.66 -13.00
C ALA A 40 4.73 -16.93 -12.54
N GLY A 41 5.73 -17.38 -13.29
CA GLY A 41 6.39 -18.67 -13.05
C GLY A 41 5.39 -19.82 -13.11
N ASP A 42 5.27 -20.58 -12.02
CA ASP A 42 4.33 -21.71 -11.92
C ASP A 42 2.90 -21.29 -11.54
N TRP A 43 2.62 -20.00 -11.33
CA TRP A 43 1.32 -19.50 -10.89
C TRP A 43 0.49 -19.00 -12.07
N VAL A 44 -0.78 -19.39 -12.12
CA VAL A 44 -1.75 -18.98 -13.14
C VAL A 44 -3.01 -18.48 -12.44
N VAL A 45 -3.57 -17.35 -12.92
CA VAL A 45 -4.84 -16.84 -12.41
C VAL A 45 -5.94 -17.90 -12.58
N TYR A 46 -6.54 -18.27 -11.46
CA TYR A 46 -7.71 -19.14 -11.42
C TYR A 46 -9.01 -18.33 -11.44
N THR A 47 -9.05 -17.23 -10.69
CA THR A 47 -10.20 -16.31 -10.71
C THR A 47 -9.78 -14.88 -10.35
N SER A 48 -10.53 -13.92 -10.87
CA SER A 48 -10.45 -12.50 -10.51
C SER A 48 -11.84 -12.08 -10.09
N ARG A 49 -11.97 -11.47 -8.92
CA ARG A 49 -13.26 -10.98 -8.42
C ARG A 49 -13.15 -9.49 -8.12
N PRO A 50 -14.11 -8.67 -8.58
CA PRO A 50 -14.19 -7.29 -8.11
C PRO A 50 -14.33 -7.26 -6.59
N VAL A 51 -13.71 -6.26 -5.97
CA VAL A 51 -13.93 -5.95 -4.56
C VAL A 51 -15.35 -5.43 -4.41
N GLU A 52 -16.03 -5.85 -3.34
CA GLU A 52 -17.41 -5.43 -3.05
C GLU A 52 -17.49 -3.89 -2.92
N PRO A 53 -18.56 -3.25 -3.44
CA PRO A 53 -18.70 -1.79 -3.40
C PRO A 53 -18.51 -1.20 -2.01
N GLU A 54 -19.07 -1.83 -0.98
CA GLU A 54 -19.01 -1.41 0.41
C GLU A 54 -17.57 -1.41 0.95
N VAL A 55 -16.77 -2.40 0.53
CA VAL A 55 -15.35 -2.48 0.89
C VAL A 55 -14.56 -1.37 0.16
N ASN A 56 -14.88 -1.10 -1.10
CA ASN A 56 -14.24 -0.01 -1.86
C ASN A 56 -14.55 1.36 -1.27
N GLU A 57 -15.75 1.59 -0.73
CA GLU A 57 -16.11 2.84 -0.05
C GLU A 57 -15.27 3.11 1.21
N VAL A 58 -14.87 2.04 1.91
CA VAL A 58 -13.98 2.13 3.08
C VAL A 58 -12.53 2.31 2.65
N LEU A 59 -12.07 1.54 1.67
CA LEU A 59 -10.68 1.59 1.18
C LEU A 59 -10.35 2.93 0.51
N LYS A 60 -11.31 3.50 -0.24
CA LYS A 60 -11.16 4.71 -1.07
C LYS A 60 -9.95 4.67 -2.02
N ALA A 61 -9.62 3.48 -2.50
CA ALA A 61 -8.60 3.30 -3.51
C ALA A 61 -9.13 3.74 -4.89
N ASP A 62 -8.26 4.33 -5.72
CA ASP A 62 -8.59 4.70 -7.09
C ASP A 62 -8.79 3.47 -7.99
N SER A 63 -8.11 2.37 -7.68
CA SER A 63 -8.28 1.07 -8.34
C SER A 63 -7.93 -0.06 -7.39
N THR A 64 -8.57 -1.21 -7.56
CA THR A 64 -8.30 -2.40 -6.77
C THR A 64 -8.16 -3.63 -7.66
N LEU A 65 -7.31 -4.56 -7.25
CA LEU A 65 -7.21 -5.87 -7.88
C LEU A 65 -7.31 -6.96 -6.81
N SER A 66 -8.19 -7.95 -7.04
CA SER A 66 -8.27 -9.16 -6.22
C SER A 66 -8.26 -10.39 -7.12
N ARG A 67 -7.22 -11.20 -7.00
CA ARG A 67 -6.98 -12.39 -7.82
C ARG A 67 -6.59 -13.57 -6.95
N ILE A 68 -7.02 -14.75 -7.36
CA ILE A 68 -6.53 -16.01 -6.82
C ILE A 68 -5.72 -16.68 -7.92
N TYR A 69 -4.47 -17.02 -7.60
CA TYR A 69 -3.58 -17.81 -8.43
C TYR A 69 -3.53 -19.24 -7.89
N LEU A 70 -3.48 -20.20 -8.80
CA LEU A 70 -3.12 -21.58 -8.47
C LEU A 70 -1.76 -21.88 -9.08
N ASN A 71 -0.97 -22.72 -8.41
CA ASN A 71 0.18 -23.29 -9.08
C ASN A 71 -0.30 -24.23 -10.20
N ARG A 72 0.54 -24.52 -11.20
CA ARG A 72 0.17 -25.39 -12.35
C ARG A 72 -0.31 -26.79 -11.96
N GLN A 73 0.05 -27.26 -10.77
CA GLN A 73 -0.41 -28.54 -10.23
C GLN A 73 -1.77 -28.46 -9.51
N GLY A 74 -2.30 -27.26 -9.26
CA GLY A 74 -3.55 -27.03 -8.53
C GLY A 74 -3.49 -27.33 -7.03
N THR A 75 -2.30 -27.56 -6.48
CA THR A 75 -2.09 -27.98 -5.08
C THR A 75 -1.88 -26.83 -4.11
N ARG A 76 -1.56 -25.64 -4.61
CA ARG A 76 -1.32 -24.44 -3.80
C ARG A 76 -2.11 -23.27 -4.37
N SER A 77 -2.61 -22.43 -3.47
CA SER A 77 -3.35 -21.22 -3.79
C SER A 77 -2.65 -20.00 -3.21
N LEU A 78 -2.68 -18.90 -3.97
CA LEU A 78 -2.16 -17.60 -3.60
C LEU A 78 -3.22 -16.54 -3.88
N SER A 79 -3.63 -15.81 -2.84
CA SER A 79 -4.50 -14.65 -2.99
C SER A 79 -3.65 -13.38 -3.12
N LEU A 80 -3.82 -12.65 -4.21
CA LEU A 80 -3.21 -11.33 -4.44
C LEU A 80 -4.30 -10.26 -4.29
N PHE A 81 -4.01 -9.28 -3.44
CA PHE A 81 -4.83 -8.08 -3.30
C PHE A 81 -3.97 -6.84 -3.46
N ILE A 82 -4.42 -5.87 -4.27
CA ILE A 82 -3.78 -4.57 -4.46
C ILE A 82 -4.84 -3.49 -4.31
N ALA A 83 -4.57 -2.50 -3.48
CA ALA A 83 -5.30 -1.24 -3.43
C ALA A 83 -4.36 -0.13 -3.91
N TYR A 84 -4.67 0.48 -5.06
CA TYR A 84 -3.86 1.51 -5.69
C TYR A 84 -4.44 2.89 -5.44
N PHE A 85 -3.57 3.81 -5.04
CA PHE A 85 -3.89 5.21 -4.79
C PHE A 85 -3.06 6.07 -5.73
N LYS A 86 -3.73 6.83 -6.58
CA LYS A 86 -3.14 7.70 -7.60
C LYS A 86 -2.48 8.93 -6.98
N THR A 87 -3.01 9.38 -5.84
CA THR A 87 -2.50 10.53 -5.08
C THR A 87 -2.21 10.13 -3.64
N GLN A 88 -1.24 10.79 -3.03
CA GLN A 88 -0.88 10.61 -1.63
C GLN A 88 -1.79 11.42 -0.70
N SER A 89 -2.64 12.26 -1.30
CA SER A 89 -3.62 13.13 -0.64
C SER A 89 -5.06 12.59 -0.70
N ALA A 90 -5.28 11.32 -1.04
CA ALA A 90 -6.60 10.70 -1.27
C ALA A 90 -7.57 10.65 -0.07
N GLY A 91 -7.32 11.41 1.00
CA GLY A 91 -8.21 11.56 2.16
C GLY A 91 -8.22 10.36 3.12
N VAL A 92 -7.67 9.21 2.74
CA VAL A 92 -7.49 8.03 3.57
C VAL A 92 -6.10 7.46 3.36
N ALA A 93 -5.40 7.17 4.46
CA ALA A 93 -4.11 6.50 4.42
C ALA A 93 -4.33 4.99 4.22
N PRO A 94 -3.57 4.31 3.32
CA PRO A 94 -3.63 2.87 3.19
C PRO A 94 -3.37 2.18 4.53
N HIS A 95 -4.27 1.31 4.97
CA HIS A 95 -4.09 0.57 6.21
C HIS A 95 -3.44 -0.79 5.95
N SER A 96 -2.72 -1.32 6.94
CA SER A 96 -2.16 -2.67 6.83
C SER A 96 -3.25 -3.75 6.93
N PRO A 97 -3.00 -4.97 6.43
CA PRO A 97 -3.91 -6.11 6.60
C PRO A 97 -4.19 -6.47 8.06
N LYS A 98 -3.41 -5.94 9.01
CA LYS A 98 -3.63 -6.04 10.45
C LYS A 98 -5.00 -5.55 10.90
N ASN A 99 -5.61 -4.63 10.14
CA ASN A 99 -6.88 -4.03 10.53
C ASN A 99 -8.06 -4.84 9.99
N CYS A 100 -7.94 -5.40 8.78
CA CYS A 100 -9.04 -6.15 8.15
C CYS A 100 -9.04 -7.63 8.50
N LEU A 101 -7.87 -8.29 8.56
CA LEU A 101 -7.79 -9.73 8.77
C LEU A 101 -8.44 -10.18 10.09
N PRO A 102 -8.24 -9.47 11.23
CA PRO A 102 -8.92 -9.83 12.47
C PRO A 102 -10.45 -9.70 12.39
N GLY A 103 -10.97 -8.74 11.62
CA GLY A 103 -12.40 -8.57 11.38
C GLY A 103 -13.04 -9.77 10.68
N SER A 104 -12.27 -10.50 9.87
CA SER A 104 -12.68 -11.78 9.26
C SER A 104 -12.27 -13.01 10.09
N GLY A 105 -11.82 -12.83 11.32
CA GLY A 105 -11.43 -13.91 12.23
C GLY A 105 -10.01 -14.46 12.03
N TRP A 106 -9.18 -13.83 11.20
CA TRP A 106 -7.78 -14.19 11.03
C TRP A 106 -6.90 -13.44 12.02
N VAL A 107 -6.31 -14.16 12.95
CA VAL A 107 -5.48 -13.58 14.01
C VAL A 107 -3.99 -13.79 13.69
N PRO A 108 -3.15 -12.75 13.71
CA PRO A 108 -1.71 -12.91 13.54
C PRO A 108 -1.10 -13.67 14.73
N THR A 109 -0.34 -14.71 14.41
CA THR A 109 0.39 -15.57 15.37
C THR A 109 1.89 -15.35 15.32
N GLU A 110 2.41 -14.89 14.19
CA GLU A 110 3.80 -14.47 14.00
C GLU A 110 3.85 -13.21 13.14
N SER A 111 4.78 -12.31 13.44
CA SER A 111 5.00 -11.06 12.70
C SER A 111 6.50 -10.77 12.63
N ARG A 112 7.05 -10.74 11.43
CA ARG A 112 8.46 -10.39 11.16
C ARG A 112 8.58 -9.65 9.83
N THR A 113 9.78 -9.18 9.50
CA THR A 113 10.13 -8.78 8.13
C THR A 113 10.82 -9.93 7.41
N ALA A 114 10.71 -9.95 6.08
CA ALA A 114 11.37 -10.91 5.21
C ALA A 114 12.09 -10.19 4.08
N SER A 115 13.29 -10.66 3.76
CA SER A 115 14.08 -10.19 2.62
C SER A 115 13.84 -11.11 1.43
N ILE A 116 13.39 -10.55 0.30
CA ILE A 116 13.02 -11.30 -0.90
C ILE A 116 13.87 -10.81 -2.07
N ALA A 117 14.63 -11.71 -2.70
CA ALA A 117 15.31 -11.41 -3.96
C ALA A 117 14.28 -11.32 -5.10
N VAL A 118 14.36 -10.26 -5.91
CA VAL A 118 13.46 -10.04 -7.05
C VAL A 118 14.30 -9.99 -8.32
N ASN A 119 13.97 -10.84 -9.29
CA ASN A 119 14.64 -10.87 -10.58
C ASN A 119 14.57 -9.50 -11.26
N GLY A 120 15.72 -9.01 -11.76
CA GLY A 120 15.82 -7.70 -12.39
C GLY A 120 16.01 -6.52 -11.43
N ARG A 121 16.06 -6.75 -10.11
CA ARG A 121 16.41 -5.72 -9.11
C ARG A 121 17.83 -5.91 -8.60
N ALA A 122 18.56 -4.81 -8.37
CA ALA A 122 19.95 -4.85 -7.91
C ALA A 122 20.12 -5.38 -6.46
N GLY A 123 19.06 -5.38 -5.66
CA GLY A 123 19.07 -5.86 -4.29
C GLY A 123 17.71 -6.41 -3.87
N PRO A 124 17.63 -7.12 -2.74
CA PRO A 124 16.38 -7.66 -2.25
C PRO A 124 15.42 -6.55 -1.81
N ILE A 125 14.13 -6.89 -1.76
CA ILE A 125 13.10 -6.06 -1.14
C ILE A 125 12.86 -6.53 0.30
N GLU A 126 12.48 -5.61 1.17
CA GLU A 126 12.02 -5.92 2.52
C GLU A 126 10.50 -5.81 2.58
N VAL A 127 9.83 -6.88 3.04
CA VAL A 127 8.37 -6.94 3.18
C VAL A 127 7.99 -7.42 4.57
N ASN A 128 6.76 -7.15 4.99
CA ASN A 128 6.21 -7.80 6.18
C ASN A 128 5.86 -9.25 5.87
N GLN A 129 6.13 -10.15 6.82
CA GLN A 129 5.74 -11.54 6.79
C GLN A 129 4.97 -11.92 8.06
N TYR A 130 3.75 -12.39 7.85
CA TYR A 130 2.77 -12.68 8.88
C TYR A 130 2.32 -14.12 8.75
N VAL A 131 2.23 -14.83 9.87
CA VAL A 131 1.49 -16.09 9.92
C VAL A 131 0.17 -15.80 10.63
N VAL A 132 -0.94 -15.88 9.90
CA VAL A 132 -2.28 -15.68 10.43
C VAL A 132 -2.98 -17.01 10.62
N GLN A 133 -3.85 -17.10 11.62
CA GLN A 133 -4.59 -18.31 11.96
C GLN A 133 -6.08 -18.03 12.11
N GLN A 134 -6.90 -18.95 11.58
CA GLN A 134 -8.35 -18.98 11.75
C GLN A 134 -8.77 -20.43 12.05
N GLY A 135 -9.10 -20.72 13.30
CA GLY A 135 -9.32 -22.10 13.76
C GLY A 135 -8.07 -22.97 13.57
N ALA A 136 -8.20 -24.06 12.82
CA ALA A 136 -7.07 -24.94 12.46
C ALA A 136 -6.29 -24.48 11.22
N ASN A 137 -6.80 -23.49 10.48
CA ASN A 137 -6.18 -23.02 9.25
C ASN A 137 -5.10 -21.98 9.55
N LYS A 138 -3.97 -22.08 8.84
CA LYS A 138 -2.90 -21.09 8.87
C LYS A 138 -2.63 -20.57 7.46
N SER A 139 -2.30 -19.29 7.35
CA SER A 139 -1.91 -18.65 6.11
C SER A 139 -0.69 -17.77 6.31
N LEU A 140 0.20 -17.78 5.31
CA LEU A 140 1.33 -16.87 5.22
C LEU A 140 0.89 -15.63 4.44
N VAL A 141 0.99 -14.46 5.05
CA VAL A 141 0.65 -13.18 4.44
C VAL A 141 1.93 -12.37 4.28
N LEU A 142 2.24 -12.00 3.04
CA LEU A 142 3.29 -11.05 2.71
C LEU A 142 2.64 -9.73 2.31
N TYR A 143 3.07 -8.60 2.88
CA TYR A 143 2.56 -7.30 2.48
C TYR A 143 3.59 -6.18 2.63
N TRP A 144 3.45 -5.15 1.81
CA TRP A 144 4.27 -3.95 1.83
C TRP A 144 3.49 -2.77 1.27
N TYR A 145 4.00 -1.56 1.50
CA TYR A 145 3.58 -0.35 0.80
C TYR A 145 4.55 -0.08 -0.34
N GLN A 146 4.04 0.47 -1.43
CA GLN A 146 4.86 0.78 -2.60
C GLN A 146 4.58 2.18 -3.13
N THR A 147 5.65 2.95 -3.35
CA THR A 147 5.60 4.29 -3.94
C THR A 147 6.72 4.42 -4.95
N GLY A 148 6.38 4.46 -6.24
CA GLY A 148 7.37 4.30 -7.31
C GLY A 148 8.15 2.98 -7.13
N ASP A 149 9.48 3.06 -7.12
CA ASP A 149 10.37 1.89 -6.95
C ASP A 149 10.66 1.56 -5.47
N ARG A 150 10.17 2.38 -4.54
CA ARG A 150 10.40 2.21 -3.10
C ARG A 150 9.41 1.18 -2.54
N VAL A 151 9.96 0.07 -2.03
CA VAL A 151 9.21 -0.96 -1.30
C VAL A 151 9.42 -0.73 0.19
N ILE A 152 8.32 -0.65 0.94
CA ILE A 152 8.33 -0.18 2.33
C ILE A 152 7.56 -1.19 3.19
N ALA A 153 8.26 -1.90 4.09
CA ALA A 153 7.60 -2.79 5.05
C ALA A 153 6.95 -1.99 6.21
N SER A 154 7.67 -1.03 6.79
CA SER A 154 7.17 -0.30 7.95
C SER A 154 6.03 0.66 7.62
N GLU A 155 4.89 0.52 8.31
CA GLU A 155 3.75 1.46 8.20
C GLU A 155 4.13 2.88 8.63
N TYR A 156 4.99 3.02 9.64
CA TYR A 156 5.49 4.34 10.07
C TYR A 156 6.33 4.98 8.99
N SER A 157 7.26 4.22 8.39
CA SER A 157 8.07 4.72 7.29
C SER A 157 7.22 5.07 6.07
N ALA A 158 6.20 4.27 5.76
CA ALA A 158 5.25 4.57 4.68
C ALA A 158 4.56 5.93 4.91
N LYS A 159 4.07 6.19 6.13
CA LYS A 159 3.48 7.50 6.49
C LYS A 159 4.49 8.65 6.40
N LEU A 160 5.72 8.44 6.88
CA LEU A 160 6.78 9.45 6.82
C LEU A 160 7.17 9.79 5.37
N TYR A 161 7.36 8.77 4.53
CA TYR A 161 7.63 8.98 3.10
C TYR A 161 6.47 9.68 2.41
N THR A 162 5.23 9.32 2.74
CA THR A 162 4.06 10.01 2.20
C THR A 162 4.01 11.49 2.58
N ALA A 163 4.37 11.82 3.83
CA ALA A 163 4.48 13.22 4.23
C ALA A 163 5.64 13.95 3.53
N ALA A 164 6.77 13.29 3.33
CA ALA A 164 7.96 13.86 2.70
C ALA A 164 7.78 14.06 1.19
N ASP A 165 7.20 13.08 0.49
CA ASP A 165 7.03 13.07 -0.97
C ASP A 165 5.84 13.97 -1.42
N ARG A 166 5.14 14.63 -0.49
CA ARG A 166 4.02 15.56 -0.75
C ARG A 166 4.48 17.00 -1.06
N PHE A 167 5.75 17.31 -0.81
CA PHE A 167 6.39 18.61 -1.05
C PHE A 167 7.42 18.50 -2.18
#